data_AF-A0A176JXH0-F1
#
_entry.id   AF-A0A176JXH0-F1
#
_cell.length_a   1.000
_cell.length_b   1.000
_cell.length_c   1.000
_cell.angle_alpha   90.00
_cell.angle_beta   90.00
_cell.angle_gamma   90.00
#
_symmetry.space_group_name_H-M   'P 1'
#
loop_
_entity.id
_entity.type
_entity.pdbx_description
1 polymer ?
#
loop_
_entity_poly.entity_id
_entity_poly.type
_entity_poly.pdbx_seq_one_letter_code
_entity_poly.pdbx_strand_id
1 'polypeptide(L)'
;MSVYETFKKSFWGPTIAWKRLFTKPVTIQVPRVYREASERYRGFHVNDWELCSGCSTCSKVCPTDAIKMVPVDIEVESGKKAQRPAIDYGRCSFCAMCVDICTTGSLNMTREYIHISDDANTFFFLPDETGIHHQEVPLGYQRDEASELLDLERVEMEELPADERVDSFIEYVKGYSREQAIAEASRCVDCELCVDVCPANMDIPRYIESVFKNDTSEGVEWIYKTNPLPGVCGRVCTHKCETACSIGNRGEPVAIRWLKRYIMDQESVEDIIKHSKENISKKGKGKIAIIGAGPSGLSASYYLSLMGYKVTIFEAKELPGGVMRYGIPRYRLPDEALDKDIDVIKALGVEIKCNTTVGKDITLTELKNKYDAVFLGTGFMLGRSTKVPGTDHEDVLMALPLLEKIRDYLRDPENSEKPPVPDSLIVIGGGNVAMDVARSIARLQRMEGKKVNVKVTSLESMEELPADLEEIVEGREEGIQFFPSRGPKEVIIENEKIKGLKTIACTRVFDDDGRFSPEFDESDVMTIDGEMIVEAIGQAPDYSYLPNELREKLEFVRGRLMVNEKGQTSIPWLFAGGDIVNGPDIIHGVADGHKAAVGIDEFLTREEG
;
A
#
# COMPACT_ATOMS: atom_id res chain seq x y z
N MET A 1 -38.05 -55.58 12.11
CA MET A 1 -39.51 -55.50 12.12
C MET A 1 -39.89 -54.05 12.30
N SER A 2 -40.54 -53.47 11.28
CA SER A 2 -41.08 -52.11 11.37
C SER A 2 -42.00 -52.01 12.59
N VAL A 3 -42.06 -50.85 13.26
CA VAL A 3 -43.05 -50.59 14.34
C VAL A 3 -44.46 -50.99 13.88
N TYR A 4 -44.74 -50.84 12.59
CA TYR A 4 -45.97 -51.21 11.92
C TYR A 4 -46.25 -52.73 11.87
N GLU A 5 -45.23 -53.57 11.87
CA GLU A 5 -45.38 -55.04 11.91
C GLU A 5 -45.71 -55.55 13.32
N THR A 6 -45.19 -54.90 14.36
CA THR A 6 -45.54 -55.18 15.76
C THR A 6 -46.99 -54.80 16.07
N PHE A 7 -47.58 -53.85 15.33
CA PHE A 7 -48.96 -53.40 15.50
C PHE A 7 -50.03 -54.40 15.02
N LYS A 8 -49.71 -55.31 14.10
CA LYS A 8 -50.71 -56.23 13.51
C LYS A 8 -51.07 -57.45 14.37
N LYS A 9 -50.39 -57.72 15.50
CA LYS A 9 -50.56 -58.97 16.27
C LYS A 9 -50.58 -58.82 17.80
N SER A 10 -51.05 -57.70 18.34
CA SER A 10 -51.31 -57.59 19.78
C SER A 10 -52.77 -57.24 20.03
N PHE A 11 -53.49 -58.13 20.73
CA PHE A 11 -54.84 -57.90 21.27
C PHE A 11 -54.91 -56.61 22.12
N TRP A 12 -53.77 -56.18 22.66
CA TRP A 12 -53.61 -54.98 23.47
C TRP A 12 -53.20 -53.72 22.69
N GLY A 13 -53.11 -53.79 21.35
CA GLY A 13 -52.83 -52.63 20.48
C GLY A 13 -53.65 -51.37 20.79
N PRO A 14 -54.96 -51.48 21.12
CA PRO A 14 -55.78 -50.34 21.52
C PRO A 14 -55.32 -49.66 22.83
N THR A 15 -54.70 -50.39 23.76
CA THR A 15 -54.28 -49.82 25.06
C THR A 15 -53.03 -48.95 24.98
N ILE A 16 -52.24 -49.06 23.91
CA ILE A 16 -51.13 -48.14 23.63
C ILE A 16 -51.67 -46.75 23.25
N ALA A 17 -52.81 -46.68 22.55
CA ALA A 17 -53.50 -45.43 22.27
C ALA A 17 -53.99 -44.76 23.55
N TRP A 18 -54.45 -45.55 24.54
CA TRP A 18 -54.83 -45.05 25.88
C TRP A 18 -53.64 -44.45 26.63
N LYS A 19 -52.43 -45.04 26.51
CA LYS A 19 -51.19 -44.44 27.06
C LYS A 19 -50.84 -43.08 26.44
N ARG A 20 -51.30 -42.82 25.21
CA ARG A 20 -51.06 -41.57 24.48
C ARG A 20 -52.23 -40.58 24.56
N LEU A 21 -53.36 -40.97 25.15
CA LEU A 21 -54.61 -40.18 25.21
C LEU A 21 -54.43 -38.82 25.91
N PHE A 22 -53.55 -38.77 26.90
CA PHE A 22 -53.21 -37.54 27.65
C PHE A 22 -51.84 -36.96 27.25
N THR A 23 -51.14 -37.56 26.29
CA THR A 23 -49.90 -36.99 25.77
C THR A 23 -50.27 -35.86 24.83
N LYS A 24 -49.75 -34.65 25.07
CA LYS A 24 -49.95 -33.54 24.13
C LYS A 24 -49.48 -33.97 22.73
N PRO A 25 -50.24 -33.68 21.66
CA PRO A 25 -49.79 -33.90 20.30
C PRO A 25 -48.45 -33.19 20.07
N VAL A 26 -47.53 -33.84 19.35
CA VAL A 26 -46.29 -33.17 18.89
C VAL A 26 -46.60 -32.13 17.81
N THR A 27 -47.77 -32.25 17.17
CA THR A 27 -48.29 -31.32 16.16
C THR A 27 -48.76 -30.02 16.79
N ILE A 28 -48.28 -28.91 16.24
CA ILE A 28 -48.71 -27.54 16.56
C ILE A 28 -49.76 -27.07 15.55
N GLN A 29 -50.66 -26.18 15.97
CA GLN A 29 -51.65 -25.58 15.08
C GLN A 29 -51.05 -24.37 14.38
N VAL A 30 -50.38 -24.55 13.25
CA VAL A 30 -49.99 -23.43 12.35
C VAL A 30 -51.26 -22.87 11.66
N PRO A 31 -51.46 -21.53 11.55
CA PRO A 31 -50.56 -20.42 11.93
C PRO A 31 -50.78 -19.86 13.36
N ARG A 32 -51.55 -20.54 14.23
CA ARG A 32 -51.90 -20.04 15.58
C ARG A 32 -50.79 -20.21 16.62
N VAL A 33 -49.98 -21.26 16.46
CA VAL A 33 -48.87 -21.60 17.34
C VAL A 33 -47.67 -21.90 16.47
N TYR A 34 -46.63 -21.08 16.61
CA TYR A 34 -45.34 -21.29 15.95
C TYR A 34 -44.38 -21.99 16.90
N ARG A 35 -43.52 -22.83 16.35
CA ARG A 35 -42.43 -23.43 17.11
C ARG A 35 -41.34 -22.38 17.25
N GLU A 36 -40.84 -22.20 18.46
CA GLU A 36 -39.64 -21.42 18.65
C GLU A 36 -38.47 -22.13 17.94
N ALA A 37 -37.81 -21.43 17.02
CA ALA A 37 -36.65 -21.95 16.31
C ALA A 37 -35.46 -22.08 17.28
N SER A 38 -34.54 -23.02 17.03
CA SER A 38 -33.35 -23.16 17.87
C SER A 38 -32.49 -21.89 17.80
N GLU A 39 -31.64 -21.70 18.81
CA GLU A 39 -30.70 -20.56 18.84
C GLU A 39 -29.72 -20.58 17.65
N ARG A 40 -29.39 -21.76 17.11
CA ARG A 40 -28.51 -21.90 15.93
C ARG A 40 -29.28 -22.10 14.62
N TYR A 41 -30.57 -21.73 14.58
CA TYR A 41 -31.39 -21.90 13.39
C TYR A 41 -30.88 -21.04 12.23
N ARG A 42 -30.85 -21.60 11.02
CA ARG A 42 -30.42 -20.91 9.80
C ARG A 42 -31.64 -20.34 9.08
N GLY A 43 -32.07 -19.16 9.52
CA GLY A 43 -33.22 -18.45 8.96
C GLY A 43 -32.89 -17.49 7.83
N PHE A 44 -33.72 -16.47 7.65
CA PHE A 44 -33.43 -15.40 6.69
C PHE A 44 -32.22 -14.57 7.15
N HIS A 45 -31.49 -13.99 6.21
CA HIS A 45 -30.30 -13.23 6.51
C HIS A 45 -30.64 -11.81 6.95
N VAL A 46 -29.78 -11.27 7.80
CA VAL A 46 -29.65 -9.85 8.10
C VAL A 46 -28.25 -9.41 7.71
N ASN A 47 -28.12 -8.15 7.30
CA ASN A 47 -26.83 -7.57 6.97
C ASN A 47 -26.65 -6.22 7.66
N ASP A 48 -25.58 -6.11 8.44
CA ASP A 48 -25.09 -4.84 8.94
C ASP A 48 -24.42 -4.07 7.79
N TRP A 49 -25.03 -2.97 7.38
CA TRP A 49 -24.52 -2.20 6.24
C TRP A 49 -23.31 -1.35 6.58
N GLU A 50 -23.12 -0.96 7.83
CA GLU A 50 -21.96 -0.18 8.26
C GLU A 50 -20.69 -1.05 8.25
N LEU A 51 -20.82 -2.30 8.70
CA LEU A 51 -19.73 -3.28 8.72
C LEU A 51 -19.46 -3.94 7.35
N CYS A 52 -20.39 -3.88 6.39
CA CYS A 52 -20.23 -4.57 5.13
C CYS A 52 -19.28 -3.83 4.16
N SER A 53 -18.16 -4.46 3.80
CA SER A 53 -17.17 -3.90 2.86
C SER A 53 -17.56 -4.03 1.38
N GLY A 54 -18.60 -4.81 1.05
CA GLY A 54 -18.99 -5.07 -0.33
C GLY A 54 -17.98 -5.93 -1.11
N CYS A 55 -17.19 -6.77 -0.42
CA CYS A 55 -16.11 -7.59 -0.97
C CYS A 55 -16.57 -8.78 -1.86
N SER A 56 -17.88 -9.06 -1.90
CA SER A 56 -18.48 -10.14 -2.69
C SER A 56 -18.12 -11.58 -2.29
N THR A 57 -17.34 -11.80 -1.22
CA THR A 57 -16.92 -13.15 -0.79
C THR A 57 -18.12 -14.06 -0.49
N CYS A 58 -19.20 -13.51 0.10
CA CYS A 58 -20.44 -14.24 0.34
C CYS A 58 -21.14 -14.72 -0.95
N SER A 59 -21.02 -13.95 -2.03
CA SER A 59 -21.54 -14.31 -3.35
C SER A 59 -20.67 -15.38 -4.01
N LYS A 60 -19.34 -15.19 -3.99
CA LYS A 60 -18.36 -16.14 -4.58
C LYS A 60 -18.40 -17.53 -3.92
N VAL A 61 -18.64 -17.62 -2.61
CA VAL A 61 -18.73 -18.92 -1.90
C VAL A 61 -20.09 -19.61 -2.08
N CYS A 62 -21.10 -18.93 -2.63
CA CYS A 62 -22.46 -19.45 -2.65
C CYS A 62 -22.60 -20.62 -3.64
N PRO A 63 -22.84 -21.86 -3.19
CA PRO A 63 -22.84 -23.03 -4.07
C PRO A 63 -24.05 -23.09 -5.01
N THR A 64 -25.07 -22.27 -4.76
CA THR A 64 -26.33 -22.23 -5.51
C THR A 64 -26.53 -20.94 -6.29
N ASP A 65 -25.51 -20.07 -6.35
CA ASP A 65 -25.60 -18.73 -6.95
C ASP A 65 -26.86 -17.96 -6.50
N ALA A 66 -27.17 -18.07 -5.21
CA ALA A 66 -28.34 -17.44 -4.59
C ALA A 66 -28.07 -16.00 -4.16
N ILE A 67 -26.80 -15.57 -4.08
CA ILE A 67 -26.43 -14.24 -3.61
C ILE A 67 -25.90 -13.43 -4.80
N LYS A 68 -26.54 -12.28 -5.04
CA LYS A 68 -26.10 -11.29 -6.03
C LYS A 68 -25.69 -10.01 -5.32
N MET A 69 -24.51 -9.50 -5.63
CA MET A 69 -24.11 -8.18 -5.15
C MET A 69 -24.87 -7.11 -5.93
N VAL A 70 -25.62 -6.26 -5.22
CA VAL A 70 -26.41 -5.18 -5.81
C VAL A 70 -25.82 -3.83 -5.40
N PRO A 71 -25.65 -2.87 -6.33
CA PRO A 71 -25.27 -1.52 -5.99
C PRO A 71 -26.30 -0.87 -5.05
N VAL A 72 -25.82 -0.07 -4.11
CA VAL A 72 -26.65 0.68 -3.16
C VAL A 72 -26.20 2.14 -3.13
N ASP A 73 -27.13 3.05 -2.87
CA ASP A 73 -26.87 4.50 -2.83
C ASP A 73 -26.34 4.92 -1.45
N ILE A 74 -25.08 4.60 -1.20
CA ILE A 74 -24.34 4.96 0.02
C ILE A 74 -22.95 5.48 -0.34
N GLU A 75 -22.46 6.44 0.44
CA GLU A 75 -21.06 6.82 0.38
C GLU A 75 -20.22 5.79 1.12
N VAL A 76 -19.11 5.37 0.52
CA VAL A 76 -18.18 4.42 1.12
C VAL A 76 -16.77 4.98 1.08
N GLU A 77 -16.00 4.65 2.11
CA GLU A 77 -14.57 4.97 2.19
C GLU A 77 -13.77 4.24 1.09
N SER A 78 -12.58 4.75 0.78
CA SER A 78 -11.63 4.08 -0.13
C SER A 78 -11.32 2.67 0.36
N GLY A 79 -11.39 1.68 -0.53
CA GLY A 79 -11.19 0.27 -0.19
C GLY A 79 -12.45 -0.51 0.17
N LYS A 80 -13.64 0.13 0.08
CA LYS A 80 -14.95 -0.54 0.18
C LYS A 80 -15.73 -0.34 -1.12
N LYS A 81 -16.72 -1.21 -1.37
CA LYS A 81 -17.64 -1.11 -2.51
C LYS A 81 -19.05 -0.77 -2.02
N ALA A 82 -19.71 0.16 -2.71
CA ALA A 82 -21.11 0.53 -2.48
C ALA A 82 -22.07 -0.53 -3.06
N GLN A 83 -21.92 -1.77 -2.58
CA GLN A 83 -22.76 -2.90 -2.96
C GLN A 83 -23.05 -3.81 -1.77
N ARG A 84 -24.23 -4.43 -1.75
CA ARG A 84 -24.69 -5.30 -0.65
C ARG A 84 -25.23 -6.63 -1.21
N PRO A 85 -25.18 -7.73 -0.44
CA PRO A 85 -25.59 -9.03 -0.93
C PRO A 85 -27.11 -9.19 -0.92
N ALA A 86 -27.77 -9.10 -2.08
CA ALA A 86 -29.17 -9.51 -2.23
C ALA A 86 -29.26 -11.04 -2.35
N ILE A 87 -30.28 -11.64 -1.73
CA ILE A 87 -30.42 -13.08 -1.57
C ILE A 87 -31.72 -13.55 -2.23
N ASP A 88 -31.58 -14.51 -3.14
CA ASP A 88 -32.67 -15.28 -3.73
C ASP A 88 -32.98 -16.50 -2.85
N TYR A 89 -34.01 -16.40 -2.02
CA TYR A 89 -34.47 -17.48 -1.16
C TYR A 89 -35.16 -18.62 -1.92
N GLY A 90 -35.51 -18.43 -3.20
CA GLY A 90 -35.93 -19.53 -4.08
C GLY A 90 -34.77 -20.45 -4.48
N ARG A 91 -33.52 -19.95 -4.38
CA ARG A 91 -32.29 -20.72 -4.66
C ARG A 91 -31.50 -21.09 -3.42
N CYS A 92 -31.59 -20.29 -2.36
CA CYS A 92 -30.79 -20.47 -1.15
C CYS A 92 -30.99 -21.85 -0.52
N SER A 93 -29.89 -22.55 -0.25
CA SER A 93 -29.89 -23.85 0.45
C SER A 93 -29.73 -23.74 1.97
N PHE A 94 -29.67 -22.52 2.52
CA PHE A 94 -29.48 -22.24 3.96
C PHE A 94 -28.25 -22.96 4.57
N CYS A 95 -27.17 -23.10 3.78
CA CYS A 95 -25.94 -23.77 4.22
C CYS A 95 -25.04 -22.93 5.15
N ALA A 96 -25.29 -21.62 5.24
CA ALA A 96 -24.54 -20.61 6.01
C ALA A 96 -23.08 -20.34 5.62
N MET A 97 -22.56 -20.92 4.53
CA MET A 97 -21.18 -20.64 4.07
C MET A 97 -20.92 -19.16 3.81
N CYS A 98 -21.93 -18.41 3.35
CA CYS A 98 -21.86 -16.96 3.17
C CYS A 98 -21.63 -16.19 4.47
N VAL A 99 -22.14 -16.70 5.60
CA VAL A 99 -21.95 -16.14 6.94
C VAL A 99 -20.58 -16.56 7.47
N ASP A 100 -20.22 -17.83 7.31
CA ASP A 100 -18.93 -18.36 7.78
C ASP A 100 -17.74 -17.65 7.10
N ILE A 101 -17.80 -17.42 5.78
CA ILE A 101 -16.73 -16.74 5.02
C ILE A 101 -16.74 -15.20 5.14
N CYS A 102 -17.75 -14.61 5.79
CA CYS A 102 -17.93 -13.15 5.79
C CYS A 102 -16.76 -12.46 6.50
N THR A 103 -15.87 -11.80 5.73
CA THR A 103 -14.61 -11.24 6.25
C THR A 103 -14.79 -10.12 7.26
N THR A 104 -15.95 -9.46 7.27
CA THR A 104 -16.28 -8.41 8.25
C THR A 104 -17.23 -8.89 9.34
N GLY A 105 -17.85 -10.06 9.18
CA GLY A 105 -18.90 -10.56 10.09
C GLY A 105 -20.24 -9.84 9.98
N SER A 106 -20.44 -9.02 8.94
CA SER A 106 -21.66 -8.23 8.75
C SER A 106 -22.90 -9.04 8.38
N LEU A 107 -22.74 -10.27 7.88
CA LEU A 107 -23.85 -11.12 7.44
C LEU A 107 -24.14 -12.18 8.50
N ASN A 108 -25.39 -12.26 8.96
CA ASN A 108 -25.85 -13.25 9.94
C ASN A 108 -27.19 -13.86 9.50
N MET A 109 -27.62 -14.96 10.12
CA MET A 109 -28.95 -15.55 9.89
C MET A 109 -29.83 -15.41 11.13
N THR A 110 -31.11 -15.19 10.93
CA THR A 110 -32.10 -15.00 12.00
C THR A 110 -32.71 -16.33 12.43
N ARG A 111 -33.55 -16.30 13.46
CA ARG A 111 -34.42 -17.41 13.87
C ARG A 111 -35.73 -17.46 13.10
N GLU A 112 -35.89 -16.58 12.11
CA GLU A 112 -37.08 -16.49 11.30
C GLU A 112 -37.07 -17.54 10.18
N TYR A 113 -38.20 -18.22 9.99
CA TYR A 113 -38.32 -19.32 9.04
C TYR A 113 -39.62 -19.31 8.22
N ILE A 114 -40.43 -18.27 8.40
CA ILE A 114 -41.75 -18.18 7.77
C ILE A 114 -41.76 -16.93 6.93
N HIS A 115 -41.84 -17.09 5.61
CA HIS A 115 -42.16 -16.02 4.69
C HIS A 115 -43.21 -16.56 3.72
N ILE A 116 -44.39 -15.95 3.71
CA ILE A 116 -45.54 -16.39 2.91
C ILE A 116 -45.96 -15.21 2.05
N SER A 117 -45.86 -15.38 0.74
CA SER A 117 -46.21 -14.37 -0.25
C SER A 117 -46.67 -15.06 -1.54
N ASP A 118 -47.60 -14.45 -2.25
CA ASP A 118 -48.03 -14.84 -3.59
C ASP A 118 -47.18 -14.18 -4.70
N ASP A 119 -46.42 -13.14 -4.36
CA ASP A 119 -45.45 -12.49 -5.25
C ASP A 119 -44.05 -13.10 -5.11
N ALA A 120 -43.56 -13.75 -6.16
CA ALA A 120 -42.24 -14.37 -6.19
C ALA A 120 -41.10 -13.36 -5.96
N ASN A 121 -41.28 -12.07 -6.29
CA ASN A 121 -40.23 -11.07 -6.13
C ASN A 121 -39.88 -10.81 -4.66
N THR A 122 -40.80 -11.10 -3.74
CA THR A 122 -40.56 -10.96 -2.29
C THR A 122 -39.52 -11.94 -1.73
N PHE A 123 -39.18 -13.00 -2.49
CA PHE A 123 -38.12 -13.96 -2.15
C PHE A 123 -36.74 -13.54 -2.63
N PHE A 124 -36.64 -12.48 -3.45
CA PHE A 124 -35.37 -11.82 -3.76
C PHE A 124 -35.26 -10.57 -2.88
N PHE A 125 -34.45 -10.67 -1.84
CA PHE A 125 -34.44 -9.68 -0.77
C PHE A 125 -33.05 -9.09 -0.57
N LEU A 126 -33.00 -7.79 -0.33
CA LEU A 126 -31.79 -7.09 0.07
C LEU A 126 -31.78 -6.97 1.61
N PRO A 127 -31.06 -7.83 2.34
CA PRO A 127 -31.01 -7.79 3.79
C PRO A 127 -30.40 -6.49 4.31
N ASP A 128 -31.05 -5.96 5.33
CA ASP A 128 -30.56 -4.97 6.27
C ASP A 128 -30.55 -5.59 7.69
N GLU A 129 -30.34 -4.79 8.73
CA GLU A 129 -30.37 -5.21 10.13
C GLU A 129 -31.74 -5.70 10.63
N THR A 130 -32.81 -5.37 9.90
CA THR A 130 -34.21 -5.66 10.26
C THR A 130 -34.80 -6.86 9.49
N GLY A 131 -34.03 -7.47 8.59
CA GLY A 131 -34.40 -8.71 7.92
C GLY A 131 -35.60 -8.58 6.97
N ILE A 132 -36.09 -9.72 6.45
CA ILE A 132 -37.05 -9.75 5.33
C ILE A 132 -38.43 -9.15 5.64
N HIS A 133 -38.77 -8.97 6.92
CA HIS A 133 -40.04 -8.37 7.34
C HIS A 133 -39.88 -6.97 7.94
N HIS A 134 -38.69 -6.37 7.84
CA HIS A 134 -38.36 -5.05 8.35
C HIS A 134 -38.68 -4.86 9.84
N GLN A 135 -38.34 -5.86 10.65
CA GLN A 135 -38.57 -5.89 12.10
C GLN A 135 -37.37 -6.53 12.80
N GLU A 136 -36.98 -6.00 13.96
CA GLU A 136 -35.94 -6.64 14.77
C GLU A 136 -36.37 -8.05 15.17
N VAL A 137 -35.58 -9.03 14.73
CA VAL A 137 -35.81 -10.44 15.01
C VAL A 137 -34.60 -11.05 15.72
N PRO A 138 -34.82 -12.02 16.63
CA PRO A 138 -33.71 -12.71 17.27
C PRO A 138 -32.79 -13.38 16.25
N LEU A 139 -31.48 -13.19 16.43
CA LEU A 139 -30.45 -13.86 15.65
C LEU A 139 -30.47 -15.37 15.90
N GLY A 140 -30.18 -16.11 14.85
CA GLY A 140 -30.08 -17.56 14.82
C GLY A 140 -28.63 -17.97 14.63
N TYR A 141 -28.33 -18.57 13.49
CA TYR A 141 -26.96 -18.94 13.15
C TYR A 141 -26.07 -17.72 12.95
N GLN A 142 -25.04 -17.67 13.78
CA GLN A 142 -23.89 -16.80 13.68
C GLN A 142 -22.65 -17.69 13.60
N ARG A 143 -21.61 -17.20 12.92
CA ARG A 143 -20.31 -17.87 12.92
C ARG A 143 -19.77 -17.92 14.35
N ASP A 144 -19.21 -19.06 14.72
CA ASP A 144 -18.45 -19.24 15.96
C ASP A 144 -17.02 -19.71 15.65
N GLU A 145 -16.20 -19.90 16.68
CA GLU A 145 -14.81 -20.38 16.52
C GLU A 145 -14.72 -21.72 15.79
N ALA A 146 -15.73 -22.59 15.92
CA ALA A 146 -15.74 -23.90 15.27
C ALA A 146 -16.14 -23.84 13.79
N SER A 147 -16.71 -22.73 13.33
CA SER A 147 -17.09 -22.50 11.93
C SER A 147 -16.28 -21.39 11.25
N GLU A 148 -15.17 -20.97 11.85
CA GLU A 148 -14.23 -20.04 11.22
C GLU A 148 -13.52 -20.74 10.04
N LEU A 149 -13.64 -20.13 8.87
CA LEU A 149 -13.02 -20.62 7.63
C LEU A 149 -11.80 -19.80 7.22
N LEU A 150 -11.61 -18.63 7.83
CA LEU A 150 -10.54 -17.70 7.51
C LEU A 150 -9.39 -17.85 8.50
N ASP A 151 -8.18 -17.89 7.98
CA ASP A 151 -6.97 -17.74 8.79
C ASP A 151 -6.68 -16.25 8.99
N LEU A 152 -6.87 -15.79 10.22
CA LEU A 152 -6.83 -14.37 10.60
C LEU A 152 -5.44 -13.91 11.03
N GLU A 153 -4.49 -14.82 11.25
CA GLU A 153 -3.12 -14.49 11.67
C GLU A 153 -2.20 -14.46 10.45
N ARG A 154 -1.37 -13.42 10.36
CA ARG A 154 -0.39 -13.28 9.28
C ARG A 154 0.76 -14.23 9.50
N VAL A 155 1.20 -14.88 8.43
CA VAL A 155 2.44 -15.66 8.48
C VAL A 155 3.61 -14.70 8.66
N GLU A 156 4.31 -14.80 9.78
CA GLU A 156 5.47 -13.95 10.04
C GLU A 156 6.61 -14.24 9.06
N MET A 157 7.21 -13.18 8.53
CA MET A 157 8.41 -13.26 7.73
C MET A 157 9.63 -13.28 8.65
N GLU A 158 10.61 -14.14 8.35
CA GLU A 158 11.80 -14.21 9.18
C GLU A 158 12.65 -12.93 9.06
N GLU A 159 13.05 -12.41 10.21
CA GLU A 159 13.95 -11.26 10.33
C GLU A 159 15.24 -11.66 11.04
N LEU A 160 16.34 -10.95 10.77
CA LEU A 160 17.53 -11.02 11.61
C LEU A 160 17.25 -10.39 12.98
N PRO A 161 17.74 -11.01 14.07
CA PRO A 161 17.66 -10.44 15.40
C PRO A 161 18.20 -9.00 15.49
N ALA A 162 17.65 -8.22 16.41
CA ALA A 162 18.00 -6.82 16.60
C ALA A 162 19.51 -6.60 16.79
N ASP A 163 20.17 -7.45 17.56
CA ASP A 163 21.60 -7.41 17.87
C ASP A 163 22.50 -7.77 16.68
N GLU A 164 21.98 -8.48 15.67
CA GLU A 164 22.70 -8.80 14.42
C GLU A 164 22.43 -7.80 13.29
N ARG A 165 21.30 -7.07 13.30
CA ARG A 165 20.99 -6.10 12.23
C ARG A 165 21.57 -4.70 12.46
N VAL A 166 21.88 -4.38 13.71
CA VAL A 166 22.37 -3.07 14.19
C VAL A 166 23.79 -2.72 13.76
N ASP A 167 24.61 -3.69 13.34
CA ASP A 167 26.01 -3.51 12.96
C ASP A 167 26.25 -3.64 11.44
N SER A 168 25.17 -3.71 10.65
CA SER A 168 25.27 -3.86 9.20
C SER A 168 24.15 -3.13 8.44
N PHE A 169 24.37 -2.98 7.14
CA PHE A 169 23.37 -2.45 6.19
C PHE A 169 22.80 -3.56 5.30
N ILE A 170 22.90 -4.81 5.74
CA ILE A 170 22.33 -5.97 5.05
C ILE A 170 20.80 -5.94 5.20
N GLU A 171 20.10 -6.38 4.16
CA GLU A 171 18.64 -6.60 4.22
C GLU A 171 18.34 -7.64 5.32
N TYR A 172 17.68 -7.20 6.39
CA TYR A 172 17.46 -8.03 7.58
C TYR A 172 16.21 -8.90 7.46
N VAL A 173 15.24 -8.47 6.67
CA VAL A 173 14.05 -9.25 6.33
C VAL A 173 14.46 -10.31 5.31
N LYS A 174 14.42 -11.60 5.67
CA LYS A 174 14.96 -12.69 4.83
C LYS A 174 14.08 -13.07 3.64
N GLY A 175 12.81 -12.68 3.64
CA GLY A 175 11.83 -13.15 2.67
C GLY A 175 11.12 -14.43 3.14
N TYR A 176 10.05 -14.81 2.44
CA TYR A 176 9.34 -16.05 2.74
C TYR A 176 10.06 -17.27 2.18
N SER A 177 10.06 -18.36 2.94
CA SER A 177 10.20 -19.70 2.37
C SER A 177 9.01 -20.02 1.47
N ARG A 178 9.15 -21.05 0.63
CA ARG A 178 8.08 -21.53 -0.23
C ARG A 178 6.83 -21.91 0.57
N GLU A 179 7.02 -22.62 1.68
CA GLU A 179 5.94 -23.08 2.54
C GLU A 179 5.21 -21.90 3.21
N GLN A 180 5.95 -20.92 3.72
CA GLN A 180 5.36 -19.69 4.29
C GLN A 180 4.59 -18.90 3.23
N ALA A 181 5.15 -18.75 2.02
CA ALA A 181 4.51 -18.00 0.94
C ALA A 181 3.19 -18.64 0.50
N ILE A 182 3.14 -19.98 0.36
CA ILE A 182 1.92 -20.71 0.03
C ILE A 182 0.88 -20.59 1.16
N ALA A 183 1.31 -20.70 2.41
CA ALA A 183 0.44 -20.53 3.57
C ALA A 183 -0.17 -19.12 3.60
N GLU A 184 0.64 -18.07 3.46
CA GLU A 184 0.16 -16.69 3.43
C GLU A 184 -0.75 -16.41 2.22
N ALA A 185 -0.40 -16.95 1.04
CA ALA A 185 -1.23 -16.82 -0.17
C ALA A 185 -2.61 -17.48 -0.02
N SER A 186 -2.71 -18.57 0.75
CA SER A 186 -3.96 -19.30 0.98
C SER A 186 -5.02 -18.49 1.76
N ARG A 187 -4.60 -17.40 2.43
CA ARG A 187 -5.48 -16.49 3.18
C ARG A 187 -6.28 -15.55 2.30
N CYS A 188 -5.87 -15.36 1.04
CA CYS A 188 -6.53 -14.46 0.10
C CYS A 188 -7.90 -15.01 -0.33
N VAL A 189 -8.95 -14.17 -0.22
CA VAL A 189 -10.33 -14.52 -0.60
C VAL A 189 -10.74 -14.03 -1.99
N ASP A 190 -9.78 -13.58 -2.81
CA ASP A 190 -10.02 -13.07 -4.18
C ASP A 190 -11.16 -12.03 -4.23
N CYS A 191 -11.11 -10.97 -3.42
CA CYS A 191 -12.20 -9.97 -3.35
C CYS A 191 -11.97 -8.68 -4.15
N GLU A 192 -10.75 -8.49 -4.66
CA GLU A 192 -10.31 -7.35 -5.50
C GLU A 192 -10.38 -5.95 -4.86
N LEU A 193 -10.78 -5.80 -3.58
CA LEU A 193 -10.72 -4.49 -2.90
C LEU A 193 -9.30 -3.89 -2.90
N CYS A 194 -8.30 -4.75 -2.81
CA CYS A 194 -6.89 -4.39 -2.88
C CYS A 194 -6.47 -3.86 -4.27
N VAL A 195 -7.15 -4.29 -5.34
CA VAL A 195 -6.89 -3.84 -6.72
C VAL A 195 -7.34 -2.40 -6.88
N ASP A 196 -8.56 -2.09 -6.43
CA ASP A 196 -9.21 -0.79 -6.59
C ASP A 196 -8.45 0.36 -5.89
N VAL A 197 -7.79 0.06 -4.76
CA VAL A 197 -7.00 1.05 -4.01
C VAL A 197 -5.55 1.14 -4.45
N CYS A 198 -5.06 0.16 -5.20
CA CYS A 198 -3.69 0.18 -5.70
C CYS A 198 -3.61 1.25 -6.80
N PRO A 199 -2.75 2.28 -6.68
CA PRO A 199 -2.67 3.31 -7.72
C PRO A 199 -2.29 2.76 -9.11
N ALA A 200 -1.54 1.67 -9.14
CA ALA A 200 -1.16 0.96 -10.37
C ALA A 200 -2.23 -0.05 -10.85
N ASN A 201 -3.34 -0.24 -10.12
CA ASN A 201 -4.40 -1.22 -10.42
C ASN A 201 -3.84 -2.63 -10.68
N MET A 202 -2.91 -3.07 -9.82
CA MET A 202 -2.31 -4.40 -9.95
C MET A 202 -3.35 -5.50 -9.75
N ASP A 203 -3.28 -6.56 -10.56
CA ASP A 203 -4.14 -7.73 -10.41
C ASP A 203 -3.63 -8.65 -9.27
N ILE A 204 -3.87 -8.17 -8.06
CA ILE A 204 -3.32 -8.74 -6.83
C ILE A 204 -3.78 -10.17 -6.58
N PRO A 205 -5.08 -10.51 -6.68
CA PRO A 205 -5.51 -11.88 -6.47
C PRO A 205 -4.86 -12.88 -7.43
N ARG A 206 -4.59 -12.50 -8.69
CA ARG A 206 -4.01 -13.42 -9.67
C ARG A 206 -2.56 -13.76 -9.36
N TYR A 207 -1.71 -12.78 -9.05
CA TYR A 207 -0.33 -13.13 -8.69
C TYR A 207 -0.25 -13.83 -7.33
N ILE A 208 -1.17 -13.57 -6.40
CA ILE A 208 -1.26 -14.35 -5.14
C ILE A 208 -1.69 -15.79 -5.42
N GLU A 209 -2.66 -15.99 -6.31
CA GLU A 209 -3.10 -17.30 -6.77
C GLU A 209 -1.94 -18.09 -7.40
N SER A 210 -1.08 -17.43 -8.17
CA SER A 210 0.15 -18.02 -8.72
C SER A 210 1.12 -18.47 -7.62
N VAL A 211 1.28 -17.71 -6.52
CA VAL A 211 2.05 -18.18 -5.34
C VAL A 211 1.40 -19.42 -4.71
N PHE A 212 0.08 -19.41 -4.51
CA PHE A 212 -0.64 -20.55 -3.94
C PHE A 212 -0.49 -21.82 -4.79
N LYS A 213 -0.49 -21.68 -6.12
CA LYS A 213 -0.23 -22.78 -7.08
C LYS A 213 1.26 -23.14 -7.22
N ASN A 214 2.14 -22.36 -6.58
CA ASN A 214 3.59 -22.46 -6.71
C ASN A 214 4.08 -22.32 -8.16
N ASP A 215 3.55 -21.32 -8.87
CA ASP A 215 3.96 -20.92 -10.22
C ASP A 215 4.42 -19.45 -10.19
N THR A 216 5.67 -19.22 -9.78
CA THR A 216 6.21 -17.85 -9.70
C THR A 216 6.34 -17.19 -11.07
N SER A 217 6.51 -17.97 -12.13
CA SER A 217 6.61 -17.47 -13.50
C SER A 217 5.30 -16.86 -13.99
N GLU A 218 4.15 -17.51 -13.72
CA GLU A 218 2.83 -16.90 -13.96
C GLU A 218 2.63 -15.63 -13.11
N GLY A 219 3.14 -15.65 -11.87
CA GLY A 219 3.12 -14.48 -10.98
C GLY A 219 3.83 -13.25 -11.58
N VAL A 220 4.98 -13.46 -12.22
CA VAL A 220 5.72 -12.40 -12.94
C VAL A 220 4.87 -11.83 -14.08
N GLU A 221 4.21 -12.67 -14.88
CA GLU A 221 3.36 -12.23 -15.99
C GLU A 221 2.23 -11.32 -15.49
N TRP A 222 1.56 -11.69 -14.40
CA TRP A 222 0.51 -10.87 -13.79
C TRP A 222 1.03 -9.55 -13.24
N ILE A 223 2.18 -9.55 -12.58
CA ILE A 223 2.79 -8.36 -11.99
C ILE A 223 3.20 -7.34 -13.08
N TYR A 224 3.88 -7.78 -14.14
CA TYR A 224 4.42 -6.89 -15.17
C TYR A 224 3.38 -6.32 -16.14
N LYS A 225 2.11 -6.76 -16.05
CA LYS A 225 1.00 -6.09 -16.75
C LYS A 225 0.81 -4.65 -16.30
N THR A 226 1.07 -4.35 -15.03
CA THR A 226 0.74 -3.05 -14.44
C THR A 226 1.82 -2.46 -13.53
N ASN A 227 2.90 -3.20 -13.22
CA ASN A 227 3.99 -2.70 -12.41
C ASN A 227 5.37 -3.06 -12.98
N PRO A 228 6.15 -2.07 -13.46
CA PRO A 228 7.50 -2.27 -13.97
C PRO A 228 8.59 -2.24 -12.88
N LEU A 229 8.24 -1.94 -11.62
CA LEU A 229 9.18 -1.88 -10.49
C LEU A 229 8.77 -2.84 -9.34
N PRO A 230 8.48 -4.12 -9.61
CA PRO A 230 7.95 -5.01 -8.59
C PRO A 230 8.96 -5.45 -7.53
N GLY A 231 10.26 -5.55 -7.86
CA GLY A 231 11.31 -5.83 -6.90
C GLY A 231 11.42 -4.73 -5.84
N VAL A 232 11.30 -3.47 -6.26
CA VAL A 232 11.20 -2.31 -5.37
C VAL A 232 9.88 -2.32 -4.59
N CYS A 233 8.75 -2.43 -5.28
CA CYS A 233 7.44 -2.38 -4.64
C CYS A 233 7.15 -3.59 -3.72
N GLY A 234 7.92 -4.67 -3.82
CA GLY A 234 7.88 -5.79 -2.88
C GLY A 234 8.56 -5.47 -1.54
N ARG A 235 9.37 -4.42 -1.47
CA ARG A 235 10.14 -4.04 -0.28
C ARG A 235 9.62 -2.77 0.37
N VAL A 236 9.44 -1.72 -0.41
CA VAL A 236 9.24 -0.35 0.12
C VAL A 236 7.93 0.31 -0.32
N CYS A 237 6.99 -0.44 -0.89
CA CYS A 237 5.68 0.09 -1.20
C CYS A 237 4.90 0.47 0.07
N THR A 238 4.13 1.55 -0.01
CA THR A 238 3.17 2.02 1.01
C THR A 238 1.95 1.10 1.18
N HIS A 239 1.90 -0.01 0.44
CA HIS A 239 1.00 -1.15 0.64
C HIS A 239 -0.47 -0.80 0.95
N LYS A 240 -1.01 0.24 0.30
CA LYS A 240 -2.45 0.64 0.38
C LYS A 240 -3.41 -0.52 0.16
N CYS A 241 -2.99 -1.50 -0.64
CA CYS A 241 -3.69 -2.75 -0.87
C CYS A 241 -3.92 -3.59 0.40
N GLU A 242 -3.00 -3.56 1.36
CA GLU A 242 -3.13 -4.26 2.64
C GLU A 242 -4.05 -3.52 3.60
N THR A 243 -4.02 -2.17 3.61
CA THR A 243 -4.98 -1.35 4.37
C THR A 243 -6.43 -1.62 3.98
N ALA A 244 -6.70 -1.87 2.70
CA ALA A 244 -8.03 -2.21 2.20
C ALA A 244 -8.35 -3.72 2.21
N CYS A 245 -7.44 -4.56 2.70
CA CYS A 245 -7.64 -6.01 2.66
C CYS A 245 -8.86 -6.41 3.50
N SER A 246 -9.76 -7.19 2.90
CA SER A 246 -11.00 -7.59 3.55
C SER A 246 -10.78 -8.41 4.84
N ILE A 247 -9.71 -9.21 4.90
CA ILE A 247 -9.31 -9.99 6.09
C ILE A 247 -8.90 -9.07 7.25
N GLY A 248 -8.30 -7.91 6.95
CA GLY A 248 -7.86 -6.91 7.93
C GLY A 248 -8.99 -6.32 8.78
N ASN A 249 -10.27 -6.55 8.45
CA ASN A 249 -11.41 -6.10 9.25
C ASN A 249 -11.58 -6.89 10.55
N ARG A 250 -11.11 -8.15 10.58
CA ARG A 250 -11.24 -9.05 11.74
C ARG A 250 -9.92 -9.63 12.23
N GLY A 251 -8.91 -9.64 11.38
CA GLY A 251 -7.57 -10.14 11.68
C GLY A 251 -6.51 -9.26 11.02
N GLU A 252 -5.39 -9.87 10.67
CA GLU A 252 -4.28 -9.17 10.02
C GLU A 252 -4.43 -9.25 8.49
N PRO A 253 -4.15 -8.15 7.76
CA PRO A 253 -4.28 -8.17 6.31
C PRO A 253 -3.29 -9.14 5.67
N VAL A 254 -3.64 -9.68 4.50
CA VAL A 254 -2.72 -10.50 3.70
C VAL A 254 -1.46 -9.69 3.38
N ALA A 255 -0.28 -10.29 3.53
CA ALA A 255 1.01 -9.68 3.29
C ALA A 255 1.33 -9.56 1.78
N ILE A 256 0.50 -8.78 1.08
CA ILE A 256 0.51 -8.59 -0.37
C ILE A 256 1.87 -8.09 -0.87
N ARG A 257 2.48 -7.12 -0.16
CA ARG A 257 3.81 -6.57 -0.46
C ARG A 257 4.86 -7.68 -0.46
N TRP A 258 4.82 -8.55 0.54
CA TRP A 258 5.77 -9.63 0.73
C TRP A 258 5.57 -10.81 -0.22
N LEU A 259 4.34 -11.15 -0.57
CA LEU A 259 4.06 -12.16 -1.61
C LEU A 259 4.60 -11.72 -2.97
N LYS A 260 4.50 -10.43 -3.29
CA LYS A 260 5.13 -9.84 -4.48
C LYS A 260 6.66 -9.93 -4.43
N ARG A 261 7.26 -9.61 -3.29
CA ARG A 261 8.70 -9.79 -3.08
C ARG A 261 9.12 -11.23 -3.29
N TYR A 262 8.38 -12.19 -2.70
CA TYR A 262 8.67 -13.61 -2.84
C TYR A 262 8.76 -14.02 -4.31
N ILE A 263 7.77 -13.66 -5.14
CA ILE A 263 7.81 -13.95 -6.58
C ILE A 263 9.08 -13.40 -7.23
N MET A 264 9.37 -12.11 -7.00
CA MET A 264 10.50 -11.43 -7.64
C MET A 264 11.87 -11.92 -7.17
N ASP A 265 11.97 -12.39 -5.93
CA ASP A 265 13.21 -12.91 -5.36
C ASP A 265 13.54 -14.32 -5.92
N GLN A 266 12.55 -15.11 -6.37
CA GLN A 266 12.78 -16.45 -6.94
C GLN A 266 13.27 -16.45 -8.40
N GLU A 267 12.89 -15.43 -9.18
CA GLU A 267 13.05 -15.45 -10.64
C GLU A 267 14.36 -14.79 -11.09
N SER A 268 15.03 -15.32 -12.11
CA SER A 268 16.24 -14.66 -12.67
C SER A 268 15.86 -13.42 -13.49
N VAL A 269 16.81 -12.51 -13.74
CA VAL A 269 16.56 -11.35 -14.63
C VAL A 269 16.15 -11.82 -16.01
N GLU A 270 16.81 -12.86 -16.53
CA GLU A 270 16.54 -13.45 -17.83
C GLU A 270 15.12 -14.03 -17.91
N ASP A 271 14.66 -14.72 -16.87
CA ASP A 271 13.32 -15.28 -16.79
C ASP A 271 12.27 -14.17 -16.68
N ILE A 272 12.51 -13.16 -15.85
CA ILE A 272 11.63 -11.99 -15.76
C ILE A 272 11.48 -11.31 -17.14
N ILE A 273 12.59 -11.09 -17.85
CA ILE A 273 12.59 -10.52 -19.20
C ILE A 273 11.81 -11.40 -20.17
N LYS A 274 11.86 -12.72 -20.03
CA LYS A 274 11.13 -13.66 -20.89
C LYS A 274 9.62 -13.57 -20.64
N HIS A 275 9.20 -13.57 -19.38
CA HIS A 275 7.80 -13.59 -18.97
C HIS A 275 7.10 -12.22 -19.07
N SER A 276 7.84 -11.11 -18.94
CA SER A 276 7.29 -9.74 -19.06
C SER A 276 6.92 -9.29 -20.49
N LYS A 277 7.29 -10.05 -21.53
CA LYS A 277 7.22 -9.61 -22.93
C LYS A 277 5.87 -9.81 -23.63
N GLU A 278 4.86 -10.35 -22.96
CA GLU A 278 3.60 -10.72 -23.61
C GLU A 278 2.80 -9.52 -24.16
N ASN A 279 3.07 -8.30 -23.71
CA ASN A 279 2.25 -7.11 -24.01
C ASN A 279 2.85 -6.11 -25.02
N ILE A 280 3.82 -6.54 -25.84
CA ILE A 280 4.46 -5.64 -26.81
C ILE A 280 3.52 -5.38 -28.00
N SER A 281 2.92 -4.19 -28.05
CA SER A 281 2.08 -3.72 -29.17
C SER A 281 2.94 -3.22 -30.35
N LYS A 282 4.06 -2.54 -30.07
CA LYS A 282 5.01 -1.99 -31.07
C LYS A 282 4.37 -1.19 -32.22
N LYS A 283 3.27 -0.49 -31.96
CA LYS A 283 2.55 0.32 -32.95
C LYS A 283 3.05 1.77 -33.03
N GLY A 284 3.45 2.33 -31.89
CA GLY A 284 3.91 3.71 -31.77
C GLY A 284 5.20 3.96 -32.55
N LYS A 285 5.31 5.18 -33.10
CA LYS A 285 6.51 5.68 -33.79
C LYS A 285 6.85 7.05 -33.24
N GLY A 286 8.13 7.27 -32.94
CA GLY A 286 8.61 8.54 -32.40
C GLY A 286 9.72 8.34 -31.39
N LYS A 287 10.30 9.47 -30.97
CA LYS A 287 11.37 9.55 -29.98
C LYS A 287 10.87 10.33 -28.77
N ILE A 288 10.97 9.73 -27.59
CA ILE A 288 10.58 10.37 -26.33
C ILE A 288 11.80 10.62 -25.46
N ALA A 289 11.92 11.83 -24.92
CA ALA A 289 12.89 12.14 -23.87
C ALA A 289 12.22 12.09 -22.51
N ILE A 290 12.84 11.39 -21.56
CA ILE A 290 12.41 11.35 -20.16
C ILE A 290 13.50 12.03 -19.32
N ILE A 291 13.11 12.96 -18.46
CA ILE A 291 14.03 13.67 -17.56
C ILE A 291 13.84 13.12 -16.14
N GLY A 292 14.87 12.43 -15.64
CA GLY A 292 14.89 11.75 -14.35
C GLY A 292 14.61 10.24 -14.47
N ALA A 293 15.47 9.43 -13.85
CA ALA A 293 15.36 7.97 -13.78
C ALA A 293 14.78 7.49 -12.45
N GLY A 294 13.86 8.24 -11.86
CA GLY A 294 13.07 7.82 -10.69
C GLY A 294 11.92 6.88 -11.05
N PRO A 295 11.01 6.57 -10.09
CA PRO A 295 9.91 5.63 -10.31
C PRO A 295 9.03 5.98 -11.52
N SER A 296 8.66 7.26 -11.66
CA SER A 296 7.79 7.71 -12.74
C SER A 296 8.47 7.71 -14.11
N GLY A 297 9.75 8.10 -14.18
CA GLY A 297 10.53 8.08 -15.40
C GLY A 297 10.78 6.65 -15.91
N LEU A 298 11.16 5.74 -14.99
CA LEU A 298 11.34 4.33 -15.32
C LEU A 298 10.01 3.69 -15.77
N SER A 299 8.91 3.96 -15.07
CA SER A 299 7.59 3.48 -15.44
C SER A 299 7.13 3.99 -16.81
N ALA A 300 7.21 5.30 -17.06
CA ALA A 300 6.88 5.88 -18.36
C ALA A 300 7.71 5.26 -19.48
N SER A 301 9.00 5.04 -19.25
CA SER A 301 9.89 4.44 -20.25
C SER A 301 9.50 3.02 -20.61
N TYR A 302 9.12 2.21 -19.61
CA TYR A 302 8.67 0.84 -19.80
C TYR A 302 7.43 0.78 -20.72
N TYR A 303 6.37 1.51 -20.37
CA TYR A 303 5.12 1.48 -21.13
C TYR A 303 5.28 2.05 -22.54
N LEU A 304 6.02 3.16 -22.70
CA LEU A 304 6.30 3.73 -24.02
C LEU A 304 7.11 2.77 -24.91
N SER A 305 8.05 2.02 -24.33
CA SER A 305 8.80 0.99 -25.07
C SER A 305 7.93 -0.20 -25.46
N LEU A 306 6.99 -0.63 -24.62
CA LEU A 306 5.99 -1.65 -24.99
C LEU A 306 5.08 -1.17 -26.14
N MET A 307 4.75 0.13 -26.16
CA MET A 307 3.98 0.76 -27.22
C MET A 307 4.76 0.89 -28.54
N GLY A 308 6.11 0.89 -28.50
CA GLY A 308 6.97 0.88 -29.70
C GLY A 308 7.86 2.12 -29.87
N TYR A 309 7.78 3.09 -28.96
CA TYR A 309 8.56 4.32 -29.04
C TYR A 309 10.03 4.10 -28.73
N LYS A 310 10.90 4.93 -29.33
CA LYS A 310 12.31 5.01 -28.95
C LYS A 310 12.45 5.96 -27.76
N VAL A 311 12.83 5.42 -26.61
CA VAL A 311 12.89 6.17 -25.36
C VAL A 311 14.33 6.40 -24.93
N THR A 312 14.66 7.64 -24.55
CA THR A 312 15.93 7.99 -23.91
C THR A 312 15.65 8.69 -22.58
N ILE A 313 16.16 8.14 -21.48
CA ILE A 313 16.14 8.76 -20.16
C ILE A 313 17.44 9.58 -19.98
N PHE A 314 17.30 10.77 -19.41
CA PHE A 314 18.39 11.64 -18.99
C PHE A 314 18.40 11.71 -17.46
N GLU A 315 19.47 11.22 -16.84
CA GLU A 315 19.62 11.14 -15.39
C GLU A 315 20.85 11.96 -14.96
N ALA A 316 20.67 12.81 -13.95
CA ALA A 316 21.73 13.70 -13.48
C ALA A 316 22.81 12.95 -12.70
N LYS A 317 22.44 11.88 -11.98
CA LYS A 317 23.34 11.07 -11.17
C LYS A 317 24.04 9.98 -11.98
N GLU A 318 25.00 9.30 -11.37
CA GLU A 318 25.82 8.26 -12.00
C GLU A 318 25.03 6.99 -12.35
N LEU A 319 24.10 6.62 -11.48
CA LEU A 319 23.23 5.45 -11.62
C LEU A 319 21.74 5.85 -11.61
N PRO A 320 20.88 5.14 -12.37
CA PRO A 320 19.44 5.37 -12.38
C PRO A 320 18.76 4.89 -11.09
N GLY A 321 17.59 5.45 -10.77
CA GLY A 321 16.75 5.01 -9.64
C GLY A 321 16.21 6.14 -8.78
N GLY A 322 16.77 7.36 -8.88
CA GLY A 322 16.36 8.50 -8.06
C GLY A 322 16.40 8.20 -6.55
N VAL A 323 15.38 8.61 -5.81
CA VAL A 323 15.28 8.39 -4.35
C VAL A 323 15.34 6.91 -3.97
N MET A 324 14.94 5.98 -4.85
CA MET A 324 15.05 4.54 -4.57
C MET A 324 16.52 4.09 -4.45
N ARG A 325 17.43 4.72 -5.20
CA ARG A 325 18.87 4.38 -5.20
C ARG A 325 19.68 5.20 -4.20
N TYR A 326 19.32 6.48 -4.03
CA TYR A 326 20.12 7.45 -3.27
C TYR A 326 19.47 7.88 -1.95
N GLY A 327 18.18 7.65 -1.75
CA GLY A 327 17.48 8.03 -0.52
C GLY A 327 17.25 6.84 0.41
N ILE A 328 16.61 5.79 -0.10
CA ILE A 328 16.20 4.65 0.71
C ILE A 328 17.42 3.86 1.18
N PRO A 329 17.60 3.56 2.48
CA PRO A 329 18.73 2.79 3.00
C PRO A 329 18.83 1.37 2.44
N ARG A 330 20.05 0.83 2.37
CA ARG A 330 20.35 -0.47 1.75
C ARG A 330 19.69 -1.65 2.46
N TYR A 331 19.50 -1.54 3.77
CA TYR A 331 18.82 -2.56 4.56
C TYR A 331 17.30 -2.64 4.29
N ARG A 332 16.70 -1.63 3.64
CA ARG A 332 15.29 -1.63 3.20
C ARG A 332 15.17 -1.95 1.72
N LEU A 333 16.06 -1.38 0.90
CA LEU A 333 16.09 -1.58 -0.54
C LEU A 333 17.52 -1.80 -1.03
N PRO A 334 17.93 -3.06 -1.22
CA PRO A 334 19.20 -3.41 -1.84
C PRO A 334 19.29 -2.87 -3.27
N ASP A 335 20.50 -2.47 -3.69
CA ASP A 335 20.73 -1.98 -5.05
C ASP A 335 20.38 -3.07 -6.09
N GLU A 336 20.66 -4.33 -5.75
CA GLU A 336 20.46 -5.50 -6.60
C GLU A 336 18.99 -5.71 -6.97
N ALA A 337 18.08 -5.47 -6.03
CA ALA A 337 16.63 -5.57 -6.28
C ALA A 337 16.17 -4.48 -7.26
N LEU A 338 16.69 -3.25 -7.13
CA LEU A 338 16.41 -2.15 -8.03
C LEU A 338 17.07 -2.36 -9.41
N ASP A 339 18.30 -2.86 -9.45
CA ASP A 339 19.00 -3.15 -10.71
C ASP A 339 18.28 -4.23 -11.51
N LYS A 340 17.71 -5.25 -10.85
CA LYS A 340 16.85 -6.26 -11.47
C LYS A 340 15.69 -5.64 -12.26
N ASP A 341 14.94 -4.73 -11.62
CA ASP A 341 13.80 -4.05 -12.24
C ASP A 341 14.27 -3.14 -13.41
N ILE A 342 15.38 -2.41 -13.23
CA ILE A 342 15.93 -1.51 -14.25
C ILE A 342 16.46 -2.29 -15.46
N ASP A 343 17.07 -3.46 -15.26
CA ASP A 343 17.62 -4.27 -16.33
C ASP A 343 16.53 -4.85 -17.24
N VAL A 344 15.34 -5.16 -16.68
CA VAL A 344 14.16 -5.51 -17.49
C VAL A 344 13.76 -4.35 -18.40
N ILE A 345 13.78 -3.11 -17.89
CA ILE A 345 13.46 -1.90 -18.66
C ILE A 345 14.51 -1.67 -19.76
N LYS A 346 15.81 -1.81 -19.45
CA LYS A 346 16.88 -1.72 -20.45
C LYS A 346 16.74 -2.79 -21.53
N ALA A 347 16.32 -4.00 -21.18
CA ALA A 347 16.11 -5.10 -22.12
C ALA A 347 14.99 -4.83 -23.15
N LEU A 348 14.11 -3.85 -22.89
CA LEU A 348 13.12 -3.35 -23.86
C LEU A 348 13.72 -2.35 -24.87
N GLY A 349 14.99 -1.97 -24.72
CA GLY A 349 15.69 -1.04 -25.60
C GLY A 349 15.69 0.42 -25.14
N VAL A 350 15.35 0.68 -23.87
CA VAL A 350 15.45 2.02 -23.27
C VAL A 350 16.92 2.42 -23.12
N GLU A 351 17.28 3.59 -23.65
CA GLU A 351 18.61 4.17 -23.47
C GLU A 351 18.62 5.06 -22.22
N ILE A 352 19.50 4.79 -21.25
CA ILE A 352 19.64 5.62 -20.03
C ILE A 352 20.97 6.35 -20.09
N LYS A 353 20.91 7.69 -20.14
CA LYS A 353 22.07 8.59 -20.12
C LYS A 353 22.24 9.18 -18.73
N CYS A 354 23.02 8.49 -17.92
CA CYS A 354 23.46 8.98 -16.62
C CYS A 354 24.45 10.14 -16.76
N ASN A 355 24.75 10.82 -15.64
CA ASN A 355 25.65 11.97 -15.57
C ASN A 355 25.28 13.10 -16.57
N THR A 356 23.99 13.26 -16.84
CA THR A 356 23.47 14.26 -17.78
C THR A 356 22.41 15.12 -17.09
N THR A 357 22.81 16.30 -16.64
CA THR A 357 21.93 17.26 -15.98
C THR A 357 21.21 18.12 -17.01
N VAL A 358 19.90 17.94 -17.15
CA VAL A 358 19.09 18.82 -18.01
C VAL A 358 19.04 20.23 -17.43
N GLY A 359 19.20 21.23 -18.28
CA GLY A 359 19.38 22.64 -17.90
C GLY A 359 20.85 23.07 -17.83
N LYS A 360 21.79 22.12 -17.74
CA LYS A 360 23.24 22.38 -17.72
C LYS A 360 23.97 21.73 -18.90
N ASP A 361 23.87 20.41 -19.02
CA ASP A 361 24.58 19.62 -20.05
C ASP A 361 23.77 19.52 -21.35
N ILE A 362 22.43 19.55 -21.23
CA ILE A 362 21.49 19.64 -22.36
C ILE A 362 20.29 20.48 -21.94
N THR A 363 19.83 21.40 -22.78
CA THR A 363 18.68 22.25 -22.46
C THR A 363 17.35 21.58 -22.80
N LEU A 364 16.27 21.97 -22.10
CA LEU A 364 14.93 21.50 -22.43
C LEU A 364 14.51 21.87 -23.87
N THR A 365 14.95 23.03 -24.37
CA THR A 365 14.72 23.46 -25.75
C THR A 365 15.39 22.54 -26.77
N GLU A 366 16.61 22.06 -26.50
CA GLU A 366 17.28 21.08 -27.35
C GLU A 366 16.58 19.73 -27.33
N LEU A 367 16.07 19.29 -26.17
CA LEU A 367 15.28 18.07 -26.08
C LEU A 367 14.00 18.18 -26.93
N LYS A 368 13.24 19.27 -26.78
CA LYS A 368 12.05 19.56 -27.59
C LYS A 368 12.32 19.56 -29.10
N ASN A 369 13.54 19.89 -29.55
CA ASN A 369 13.88 19.89 -30.97
C ASN A 369 14.35 18.51 -31.49
N LYS A 370 14.73 17.58 -30.60
CA LYS A 370 15.27 16.25 -30.95
C LYS A 370 14.28 15.11 -30.72
N TYR A 371 13.25 15.35 -29.92
CA TYR A 371 12.26 14.39 -29.47
C TYR A 371 10.85 14.94 -29.72
N ASP A 372 9.91 14.03 -29.97
CA ASP A 372 8.53 14.36 -30.34
C ASP A 372 7.68 14.70 -29.09
N ALA A 373 8.04 14.12 -27.94
CA ALA A 373 7.50 14.52 -26.63
C ALA A 373 8.58 14.41 -25.54
N VAL A 374 8.35 15.14 -24.44
CA VAL A 374 9.21 15.15 -23.26
C VAL A 374 8.38 14.87 -22.01
N PHE A 375 8.89 13.99 -21.14
CA PHE A 375 8.29 13.69 -19.83
C PHE A 375 9.20 14.14 -18.69
N LEU A 376 8.63 14.84 -17.72
CA LEU A 376 9.29 15.31 -16.50
C LEU A 376 9.01 14.36 -15.33
N GLY A 377 10.06 13.68 -14.87
CA GLY A 377 10.04 12.77 -13.71
C GLY A 377 11.16 13.11 -12.72
N THR A 378 11.39 14.40 -12.46
CA THR A 378 12.55 14.91 -11.70
C THR A 378 12.43 14.81 -10.17
N GLY A 379 11.25 14.43 -9.66
CA GLY A 379 11.03 14.20 -8.23
C GLY A 379 11.24 15.42 -7.33
N PHE A 380 11.29 15.20 -6.01
CA PHE A 380 11.62 16.22 -5.01
C PHE A 380 13.01 15.99 -4.41
N MET A 381 14.00 16.67 -4.97
CA MET A 381 15.41 16.50 -4.57
C MET A 381 15.92 17.56 -3.59
N LEU A 382 15.17 18.65 -3.38
CA LEU A 382 15.56 19.71 -2.43
C LEU A 382 14.96 19.44 -1.05
N GLY A 383 15.70 19.79 0.01
CA GLY A 383 15.19 19.77 1.39
C GLY A 383 14.47 21.06 1.77
N ARG A 384 13.54 20.97 2.72
CA ARG A 384 12.98 22.14 3.40
C ARG A 384 13.76 22.40 4.69
N SER A 385 13.99 23.67 4.99
CA SER A 385 14.58 24.11 6.26
C SER A 385 13.54 24.70 7.20
N THR A 386 13.70 24.47 8.49
CA THR A 386 12.89 25.05 9.57
C THR A 386 13.08 26.56 9.67
N LYS A 387 14.22 27.09 9.19
CA LYS A 387 14.60 28.52 9.22
C LYS A 387 14.67 29.10 10.63
N VAL A 388 14.82 28.27 11.65
CA VAL A 388 15.08 28.76 13.01
C VAL A 388 16.49 29.34 13.11
N PRO A 389 16.77 30.25 14.06
CA PRO A 389 18.11 30.79 14.21
C PRO A 389 19.17 29.69 14.32
N GLY A 390 20.23 29.81 13.52
CA GLY A 390 21.37 28.89 13.48
C GLY A 390 21.27 27.71 12.50
N THR A 391 20.18 27.59 11.71
CA THR A 391 20.07 26.52 10.68
C THR A 391 21.04 26.67 9.50
N ASP A 392 21.68 27.83 9.33
CA ASP A 392 22.66 28.07 8.26
C ASP A 392 24.07 27.56 8.61
N HIS A 393 24.25 26.94 9.78
CA HIS A 393 25.53 26.37 10.23
C HIS A 393 25.94 25.16 9.36
N GLU A 394 27.23 24.96 9.10
CA GLU A 394 27.73 23.92 8.19
C GLU A 394 27.41 22.48 8.63
N ASP A 395 27.38 22.24 9.95
CA ASP A 395 26.95 20.97 10.56
C ASP A 395 25.41 20.79 10.67
N VAL A 396 24.62 21.66 10.04
CA VAL A 396 23.18 21.47 9.83
C VAL A 396 22.97 20.97 8.40
N LEU A 397 22.69 19.67 8.27
CA LEU A 397 22.59 19.01 6.97
C LEU A 397 21.13 18.75 6.58
N MET A 398 20.88 18.66 5.28
CA MET A 398 19.62 18.14 4.76
C MET A 398 19.68 16.61 4.69
N ALA A 399 18.56 15.95 4.96
CA ALA A 399 18.48 14.49 4.99
C ALA A 399 18.90 13.82 3.67
N LEU A 400 18.39 14.27 2.53
CA LEU A 400 18.62 13.62 1.23
C LEU A 400 20.11 13.60 0.82
N PRO A 401 20.86 14.72 0.85
CA PRO A 401 22.30 14.69 0.58
C PRO A 401 23.10 13.76 1.49
N LEU A 402 22.73 13.67 2.78
CA LEU A 402 23.39 12.77 3.72
C LEU A 402 23.09 11.30 3.40
N LEU A 403 21.83 10.96 3.14
CA LEU A 403 21.43 9.61 2.74
C LEU A 403 22.11 9.18 1.43
N GLU A 404 22.21 10.10 0.46
CA GLU A 404 22.93 9.87 -0.79
C GLU A 404 24.40 9.51 -0.50
N LYS A 405 25.08 10.32 0.32
CA LYS A 405 26.48 10.08 0.70
C LYS A 405 26.67 8.74 1.43
N ILE A 406 25.73 8.37 2.30
CA ILE A 406 25.73 7.07 2.98
C ILE A 406 25.56 5.94 1.94
N ARG A 407 24.62 6.07 1.01
CA ARG A 407 24.39 5.07 -0.04
C ARG A 407 25.61 4.87 -0.92
N ASP A 408 26.25 5.94 -1.35
CA ASP A 408 27.44 5.87 -2.19
C ASP A 408 28.63 5.27 -1.43
N TYR A 409 28.80 5.63 -0.15
CA TYR A 409 29.78 5.03 0.74
C TYR A 409 29.61 3.53 0.92
N LEU A 410 28.38 3.06 1.09
CA LEU A 410 28.10 1.64 1.24
C LEU A 410 28.27 0.86 -0.08
N ARG A 411 28.12 1.53 -1.23
CA ARG A 411 28.24 0.91 -2.55
C ARG A 411 29.70 0.78 -2.98
N ASP A 412 30.52 1.80 -2.74
CA ASP A 412 31.95 1.80 -3.06
C ASP A 412 32.77 2.53 -2.00
N PRO A 413 33.07 1.88 -0.85
CA PRO A 413 33.80 2.51 0.25
C PRO A 413 35.23 2.98 -0.12
N GLU A 414 35.82 2.45 -1.20
CA GLU A 414 37.19 2.76 -1.61
C GLU A 414 37.28 4.05 -2.43
N ASN A 415 36.27 4.34 -3.25
CA ASN A 415 36.27 5.49 -4.17
C ASN A 415 35.29 6.61 -3.81
N SER A 416 34.44 6.43 -2.80
CA SER A 416 33.46 7.43 -2.36
C SER A 416 33.91 8.19 -1.11
N GLU A 417 33.30 9.36 -0.89
CA GLU A 417 33.56 10.14 0.30
C GLU A 417 32.82 9.55 1.51
N LYS A 418 33.55 9.27 2.59
CA LYS A 418 32.95 8.79 3.83
C LYS A 418 31.93 9.80 4.38
N PRO A 419 30.70 9.37 4.75
CA PRO A 419 29.70 10.25 5.35
C PRO A 419 30.16 10.69 6.75
N PRO A 420 29.73 11.88 7.21
CA PRO A 420 29.99 12.30 8.57
C PRO A 420 29.26 11.38 9.56
N VAL A 421 29.98 10.90 10.58
CA VAL A 421 29.44 10.07 11.67
C VAL A 421 29.71 10.80 12.99
N PRO A 422 28.83 11.73 13.41
CA PRO A 422 29.04 12.54 14.62
C PRO A 422 28.96 11.67 15.89
N ASP A 423 29.51 12.14 17.00
CA ASP A 423 29.37 11.46 18.31
C ASP A 423 27.97 11.69 18.91
N SER A 424 27.24 12.71 18.46
CA SER A 424 25.84 12.96 18.82
C SER A 424 25.08 13.64 17.68
N LEU A 425 23.99 13.02 17.23
CA LEU A 425 23.13 13.53 16.15
C LEU A 425 21.73 13.92 16.67
N ILE A 426 21.19 15.03 16.18
CA ILE A 426 19.78 15.38 16.30
C ILE A 426 19.13 15.38 14.91
N VAL A 427 18.06 14.60 14.74
CA VAL A 427 17.25 14.57 13.51
C VAL A 427 15.94 15.29 13.77
N ILE A 428 15.60 16.26 12.93
CA ILE A 428 14.34 17.00 12.98
C ILE A 428 13.37 16.43 11.95
N GLY A 429 12.30 15.79 12.40
CA GLY A 429 11.23 15.22 11.58
C GLY A 429 10.71 13.89 12.11
N GLY A 430 9.44 13.59 11.83
CA GLY A 430 8.77 12.36 12.29
C GLY A 430 8.50 11.30 11.20
N GLY A 431 8.83 11.57 9.94
CA GLY A 431 8.53 10.68 8.82
C GLY A 431 9.62 9.64 8.52
N ASN A 432 9.36 8.77 7.53
CA ASN A 432 10.29 7.71 7.12
C ASN A 432 11.70 8.21 6.80
N VAL A 433 11.85 9.38 6.16
CA VAL A 433 13.17 9.97 5.86
C VAL A 433 13.95 10.29 7.15
N ALA A 434 13.27 10.73 8.22
CA ALA A 434 13.91 10.98 9.49
C ALA A 434 14.38 9.67 10.14
N MET A 435 13.56 8.62 10.06
CA MET A 435 13.95 7.28 10.54
C MET A 435 15.13 6.73 9.74
N ASP A 436 15.10 6.83 8.41
CA ASP A 436 16.17 6.39 7.52
C ASP A 436 17.51 7.06 7.89
N VAL A 437 17.52 8.37 8.14
CA VAL A 437 18.72 9.09 8.61
C VAL A 437 19.16 8.58 9.98
N ALA A 438 18.23 8.56 10.94
CA ALA A 438 18.55 8.28 12.33
C ALA A 438 19.12 6.86 12.50
N ARG A 439 18.48 5.88 11.86
CA ARG A 439 18.89 4.48 11.83
C ARG A 439 20.21 4.27 11.10
N SER A 440 20.37 4.90 9.94
CA SER A 440 21.63 4.81 9.18
C SER A 440 22.82 5.34 10.00
N ILE A 441 22.67 6.47 10.69
CA ILE A 441 23.76 7.01 11.52
C ILE A 441 23.97 6.17 12.78
N ALA A 442 22.91 5.64 13.41
CA ALA A 442 23.04 4.73 14.55
C ALA A 442 23.86 3.48 14.20
N ARG A 443 23.61 2.89 13.03
CA ARG A 443 24.37 1.74 12.51
C ARG A 443 25.82 2.11 12.21
N LEU A 444 26.06 3.25 11.54
CA LEU A 444 27.42 3.73 11.28
C LEU A 444 28.19 4.01 12.58
N GLN A 445 27.56 4.58 13.60
CA GLN A 445 28.17 4.76 14.93
C GLN A 445 28.61 3.40 15.51
N ARG A 446 27.73 2.38 15.48
CA ARG A 446 28.08 1.04 15.97
C ARG A 446 29.20 0.39 15.16
N MET A 447 29.16 0.49 13.83
CA MET A 447 30.22 -0.02 12.95
C MET A 447 31.58 0.64 13.22
N GLU A 448 31.60 1.89 13.67
CA GLU A 448 32.81 2.60 14.13
C GLU A 448 33.21 2.30 15.58
N GLY A 449 32.48 1.42 16.28
CA GLY A 449 32.71 1.11 17.69
C GLY A 449 32.28 2.21 18.66
N LYS A 450 31.45 3.16 18.21
CA LYS A 450 30.88 4.23 19.03
C LYS A 450 29.59 3.77 19.71
N LYS A 451 29.25 4.40 20.83
CA LYS A 451 27.93 4.25 21.45
C LYS A 451 26.89 4.99 20.62
N VAL A 452 25.73 4.38 20.39
CA VAL A 452 24.60 5.06 19.73
C VAL A 452 24.16 6.27 20.54
N ASN A 453 24.13 7.42 19.88
CA ASN A 453 23.69 8.69 20.43
C ASN A 453 23.01 9.50 19.31
N VAL A 454 21.83 9.02 18.95
CA VAL A 454 20.98 9.62 17.91
C VAL A 454 19.64 9.97 18.55
N LYS A 455 19.22 11.21 18.33
CA LYS A 455 18.03 11.79 18.93
C LYS A 455 17.11 12.27 17.81
N VAL A 456 15.83 11.91 17.85
CA VAL A 456 14.83 12.37 16.88
C VAL A 456 13.85 13.29 17.60
N THR A 457 13.59 14.46 17.03
CA THR A 457 12.54 15.38 17.50
C THR A 457 11.49 15.55 16.41
N SER A 458 10.22 15.56 16.81
CA SER A 458 9.07 15.66 15.90
C SER A 458 8.00 16.58 16.48
N LEU A 459 7.17 17.18 15.61
CA LEU A 459 6.02 17.96 16.05
C LEU A 459 4.91 17.04 16.57
N GLU A 460 4.79 15.89 15.92
CA GLU A 460 3.81 14.85 16.19
C GLU A 460 4.13 14.13 17.52
N SER A 461 3.07 13.69 18.20
CA SER A 461 3.20 12.74 19.31
C SER A 461 3.71 11.38 18.81
N MET A 462 4.12 10.49 19.73
CA MET A 462 4.57 9.14 19.32
C MET A 462 3.49 8.36 18.56
N GLU A 463 2.21 8.59 18.86
CA GLU A 463 1.07 7.91 18.26
C GLU A 463 0.71 8.47 16.88
N GLU A 464 1.14 9.69 16.59
CA GLU A 464 0.84 10.42 15.35
C GLU A 464 2.03 10.50 14.38
N LEU A 465 3.15 9.84 14.71
CA LEU A 465 4.35 9.86 13.86
C LEU A 465 4.02 9.38 12.44
N PRO A 466 4.39 10.14 11.38
CA PRO A 466 4.12 9.74 10.00
C PRO A 466 4.96 8.56 9.50
N ALA A 467 6.00 8.15 10.24
CA ALA A 467 6.82 7.00 9.87
C ALA A 467 6.06 5.68 10.05
N ASP A 468 6.44 4.67 9.27
CA ASP A 468 5.89 3.32 9.41
C ASP A 468 6.23 2.78 10.81
N LEU A 469 5.28 2.07 11.44
CA LEU A 469 5.45 1.55 12.80
C LEU A 469 6.69 0.65 12.93
N GLU A 470 6.96 -0.16 11.89
CA GLU A 470 8.16 -0.98 11.76
C GLU A 470 9.42 -0.12 11.98
N GLU A 471 9.56 1.00 11.27
CA GLU A 471 10.72 1.89 11.36
C GLU A 471 10.91 2.50 12.75
N ILE A 472 9.80 2.83 13.45
CA ILE A 472 9.83 3.40 14.80
C ILE A 472 10.26 2.34 15.82
N VAL A 473 9.71 1.13 15.73
CA VAL A 473 10.06 0.01 16.62
C VAL A 473 11.54 -0.35 16.44
N GLU A 474 11.97 -0.53 15.19
CA GLU A 474 13.34 -0.86 14.85
C GLU A 474 14.32 0.24 15.29
N GLY A 475 13.95 1.51 15.12
CA GLY A 475 14.76 2.63 15.59
C GLY A 475 14.97 2.62 17.11
N ARG A 476 13.94 2.26 17.89
CA ARG A 476 14.07 2.12 19.36
C ARG A 476 15.01 0.99 19.74
N GLU A 477 14.94 -0.14 19.05
CA GLU A 477 15.84 -1.28 19.28
C GLU A 477 17.31 -0.95 18.92
N GLU A 478 17.50 -0.11 17.90
CA GLU A 478 18.81 0.41 17.52
C GLU A 478 19.38 1.43 18.54
N GLY A 479 18.55 1.91 19.47
CA GLY A 479 18.94 2.80 20.58
C GLY A 479 18.67 4.28 20.32
N ILE A 480 17.82 4.61 19.33
CA ILE A 480 17.43 5.97 19.01
C ILE A 480 16.53 6.54 20.10
N GLN A 481 16.79 7.78 20.50
CA GLN A 481 16.03 8.49 21.52
C GLN A 481 14.99 9.40 20.87
N PHE A 482 13.73 9.30 21.27
CA PHE A 482 12.64 10.08 20.68
C PHE A 482 12.23 11.22 21.61
N PHE A 483 12.09 12.41 21.04
CA PHE A 483 11.60 13.64 21.66
C PHE A 483 10.36 14.11 20.88
N PRO A 484 9.23 13.40 21.00
CA PRO A 484 7.98 13.73 20.32
C PRO A 484 7.36 15.02 20.88
N SER A 485 6.40 15.60 20.16
CA SER A 485 5.69 16.81 20.58
C SER A 485 6.64 17.98 20.90
N ARG A 486 7.73 18.10 20.13
CA ARG A 486 8.78 19.11 20.29
C ARG A 486 9.15 19.73 18.94
N GLY A 487 8.89 21.04 18.80
CA GLY A 487 9.32 21.82 17.64
C GLY A 487 10.68 22.50 17.85
N PRO A 488 11.50 22.66 16.80
CA PRO A 488 12.76 23.40 16.87
C PRO A 488 12.50 24.89 17.10
N LYS A 489 13.30 25.52 17.96
CA LYS A 489 13.25 26.96 18.25
C LYS A 489 14.54 27.69 17.89
N GLU A 490 15.70 27.09 18.15
CA GLU A 490 17.01 27.69 17.89
C GLU A 490 18.10 26.61 17.97
N VAL A 491 19.08 26.65 17.05
CA VAL A 491 20.30 25.86 17.14
C VAL A 491 21.27 26.56 18.10
N ILE A 492 21.71 25.84 19.13
CA ILE A 492 22.62 26.37 20.15
C ILE A 492 24.04 26.22 19.65
N ILE A 493 24.70 27.35 19.38
CA ILE A 493 26.06 27.40 18.84
C ILE A 493 26.98 28.09 19.86
N GLU A 494 28.05 27.41 20.27
CA GLU A 494 29.08 27.95 21.16
C GLU A 494 30.47 27.70 20.56
N ASN A 495 31.28 28.76 20.44
CA ASN A 495 32.62 28.68 19.84
C ASN A 495 32.60 28.01 18.44
N GLU A 496 31.67 28.44 17.58
CA GLU A 496 31.48 27.90 16.21
C GLU A 496 31.17 26.39 16.15
N LYS A 497 30.66 25.82 17.24
CA LYS A 497 30.23 24.41 17.30
C LYS A 497 28.80 24.30 17.79
N ILE A 498 28.04 23.40 17.19
CA ILE A 498 26.71 23.04 17.68
C ILE A 498 26.85 22.34 19.05
N LYS A 499 26.06 22.80 20.02
CA LYS A 499 25.91 22.18 21.34
C LYS A 499 24.57 21.50 21.54
N GLY A 500 23.60 21.84 20.71
CA GLY A 500 22.29 21.20 20.74
C GLY A 500 21.23 22.00 20.01
N LEU A 501 20.00 21.57 20.19
CA LEU A 501 18.80 22.20 19.66
C LEU A 501 17.89 22.59 20.82
N LYS A 502 17.56 23.87 20.89
CA LYS A 502 16.50 24.36 21.77
C LYS A 502 15.16 24.02 21.13
N THR A 503 14.27 23.37 21.87
CA THR A 503 12.94 22.98 21.41
C THR A 503 11.86 23.55 22.31
N ILE A 504 10.64 23.66 21.78
CA ILE A 504 9.42 24.06 22.50
C ILE A 504 8.35 23.00 22.35
N ALA A 505 7.45 22.88 23.32
CA ALA A 505 6.37 21.89 23.25
C ALA A 505 5.41 22.24 22.12
N CYS A 506 5.13 21.25 21.26
CA CYS A 506 4.07 21.33 20.26
C CYS A 506 2.81 20.72 20.87
N THR A 507 1.78 21.55 21.08
CA THR A 507 0.53 21.13 21.72
C THR A 507 -0.47 20.57 20.73
N ARG A 508 -0.30 20.91 19.44
CA ARG A 508 -1.17 20.51 18.35
C ARG A 508 -0.45 20.68 17.02
N VAL A 509 -0.57 19.72 16.10
CA VAL A 509 0.09 19.78 14.76
C VAL A 509 -0.90 20.24 13.67
N PHE A 510 -2.13 19.75 13.74
CA PHE A 510 -3.17 20.01 12.74
C PHE A 510 -4.32 20.81 13.36
N ASP A 511 -4.92 21.70 12.56
CA ASP A 511 -6.17 22.35 12.93
C ASP A 511 -7.37 21.38 12.85
N ASP A 512 -8.55 21.86 13.23
CA ASP A 512 -9.79 21.05 13.25
C ASP A 512 -10.22 20.59 11.84
N ASP A 513 -9.70 21.24 10.78
CA ASP A 513 -9.90 20.87 9.38
C ASP A 513 -8.81 19.90 8.87
N GLY A 514 -7.91 19.43 9.75
CA GLY A 514 -6.80 18.53 9.42
C GLY A 514 -5.67 19.20 8.64
N ARG A 515 -5.60 20.53 8.59
CA ARG A 515 -4.53 21.26 7.90
C ARG A 515 -3.36 21.46 8.82
N PHE A 516 -2.15 21.36 8.26
CA PHE A 516 -0.92 21.57 8.99
C PHE A 516 -0.85 23.01 9.52
N SER A 517 -0.97 23.17 10.84
CA SER A 517 -1.02 24.45 11.55
C SER A 517 -0.56 24.24 13.01
N PRO A 518 0.76 24.03 13.23
CA PRO A 518 1.25 23.67 14.54
C PRO A 518 1.12 24.81 15.56
N GLU A 519 0.72 24.46 16.78
CA GLU A 519 0.65 25.34 17.94
C GLU A 519 1.70 24.94 18.98
N PHE A 520 2.26 25.96 19.64
CA PHE A 520 3.39 25.79 20.55
C PHE A 520 3.13 26.43 21.91
N ASP A 521 3.61 25.76 22.96
CA ASP A 521 3.78 26.35 24.28
C ASP A 521 5.22 26.85 24.44
N GLU A 522 5.38 28.16 24.29
CA GLU A 522 6.67 28.85 24.40
C GLU A 522 7.29 28.83 25.81
N SER A 523 6.50 28.47 26.83
CA SER A 523 6.96 28.39 28.22
C SER A 523 7.65 27.07 28.54
N ASP A 524 7.30 25.99 27.83
CA ASP A 524 7.94 24.68 27.94
C ASP A 524 9.11 24.58 26.95
N VAL A 525 10.29 25.00 27.41
CA VAL A 525 11.54 24.94 26.63
C VAL A 525 12.38 23.74 27.05
N MET A 526 12.86 22.96 26.08
CA MET A 526 13.90 21.94 26.24
C MET A 526 15.19 22.33 25.55
N THR A 527 16.27 21.68 25.96
CA THR A 527 17.47 21.58 25.14
C THR A 527 17.79 20.11 24.93
N ILE A 528 17.94 19.74 23.65
CA ILE A 528 18.41 18.43 23.22
C ILE A 528 19.89 18.61 22.85
N ASP A 529 20.80 17.90 23.52
CA ASP A 529 22.23 18.01 23.25
C ASP A 529 22.64 17.28 21.95
N GLY A 530 23.55 17.87 21.19
CA GLY A 530 24.03 17.30 19.93
C GLY A 530 25.10 18.15 19.25
N GLU A 531 25.86 17.51 18.36
CA GLU A 531 26.98 18.14 17.65
C GLU A 531 26.70 18.33 16.15
N MET A 532 25.73 17.59 15.62
CA MET A 532 25.25 17.71 14.25
C MET A 532 23.73 17.67 14.24
N ILE A 533 23.12 18.39 13.31
CA ILE A 533 21.67 18.41 13.12
C ILE A 533 21.34 18.01 11.69
N VAL A 534 20.31 17.18 11.51
CA VAL A 534 19.79 16.84 10.17
C VAL A 534 18.33 17.24 10.08
N GLU A 535 17.99 18.05 9.07
CA GLU A 535 16.61 18.43 8.76
C GLU A 535 15.98 17.42 7.78
N ALA A 536 14.90 16.77 8.24
CA ALA A 536 14.10 15.78 7.52
C ALA A 536 12.61 16.16 7.49
N ILE A 537 12.31 17.46 7.42
CA ILE A 537 10.95 18.03 7.53
C ILE A 537 10.20 18.15 6.20
N GLY A 538 10.61 17.37 5.19
CA GLY A 538 9.99 17.32 3.88
C GLY A 538 10.88 17.84 2.75
N GLN A 539 10.39 17.61 1.53
CA GLN A 539 11.14 17.83 0.31
C GLN A 539 10.45 18.87 -0.60
N ALA A 540 11.18 19.35 -1.60
CA ALA A 540 10.72 20.32 -2.58
C ALA A 540 11.28 20.00 -3.98
N PRO A 541 10.55 20.40 -5.04
CA PRO A 541 11.04 20.26 -6.42
C PRO A 541 12.10 21.32 -6.74
N ASP A 542 12.99 20.97 -7.67
CA ASP A 542 13.83 21.94 -8.38
C ASP A 542 13.34 22.10 -9.82
N TYR A 543 13.00 23.32 -10.20
CA TYR A 543 12.56 23.68 -11.56
C TYR A 543 13.56 24.58 -12.30
N SER A 544 14.81 24.69 -11.81
CA SER A 544 15.86 25.51 -12.40
C SER A 544 16.17 25.18 -13.87
N TYR A 545 15.90 23.95 -14.30
CA TYR A 545 16.07 23.49 -15.67
C TYR A 545 14.99 23.98 -16.66
N LEU A 546 13.88 24.55 -16.16
CA LEU A 546 12.82 25.10 -17.00
C LEU A 546 13.16 26.54 -17.43
N PRO A 547 13.24 26.83 -18.75
CA PRO A 547 13.34 28.21 -19.23
C PRO A 547 12.17 29.07 -18.75
N ASN A 548 12.43 30.33 -18.41
CA ASN A 548 11.42 31.27 -17.89
C ASN A 548 10.18 31.35 -18.80
N GLU A 549 10.38 31.39 -20.12
CA GLU A 549 9.29 31.45 -21.12
C GLU A 549 8.35 30.24 -21.08
N LEU A 550 8.86 29.06 -20.69
CA LEU A 550 8.03 27.86 -20.52
C LEU A 550 7.43 27.85 -19.12
N ARG A 551 8.18 28.25 -18.10
CA ARG A 551 7.72 28.31 -16.71
C ARG A 551 6.51 29.22 -16.54
N GLU A 552 6.45 30.35 -17.25
CA GLU A 552 5.31 31.28 -17.23
C GLU A 552 4.03 30.69 -17.85
N LYS A 553 4.14 29.66 -18.70
CA LYS A 553 3.00 28.97 -19.31
C LYS A 553 2.50 27.81 -18.47
N LEU A 554 3.33 27.32 -17.54
CA LEU A 554 3.02 26.19 -16.67
C LEU A 554 2.29 26.67 -15.41
N GLU A 555 1.37 25.85 -14.94
CA GLU A 555 0.62 26.14 -13.72
C GLU A 555 1.18 25.33 -12.55
N PHE A 556 1.32 26.00 -11.40
CA PHE A 556 1.83 25.39 -10.18
C PHE A 556 0.88 25.61 -9.00
N VAL A 557 0.58 24.55 -8.27
CA VAL A 557 -0.23 24.61 -7.05
C VAL A 557 0.59 24.08 -5.88
N ARG A 558 0.84 24.93 -4.87
CA ARG A 558 1.68 24.59 -3.71
C ARG A 558 3.07 24.04 -4.09
N GLY A 559 3.63 24.55 -5.18
CA GLY A 559 4.92 24.13 -5.72
C GLY A 559 4.89 22.85 -6.56
N ARG A 560 3.74 22.18 -6.71
CA ARG A 560 3.57 21.03 -7.61
C ARG A 560 3.14 21.49 -8.99
N LEU A 561 3.61 20.80 -10.03
CA LEU A 561 3.25 21.06 -11.41
C LEU A 561 1.87 20.47 -11.71
N MET A 562 0.98 21.29 -12.28
CA MET A 562 -0.36 20.85 -12.67
C MET A 562 -0.33 20.16 -14.03
N VAL A 563 -1.07 19.06 -14.12
CA VAL A 563 -1.28 18.25 -15.33
C VAL A 563 -2.72 17.80 -15.43
N ASN A 564 -3.15 17.41 -16.63
CA ASN A 564 -4.44 16.75 -16.82
C ASN A 564 -4.39 15.27 -16.39
N GLU A 565 -5.52 14.55 -16.54
CA GLU A 565 -5.64 13.12 -16.16
C GLU A 565 -4.65 12.18 -16.88
N LYS A 566 -4.07 12.64 -18.00
CA LYS A 566 -3.11 11.92 -18.82
C LYS A 566 -1.67 12.42 -18.60
N GLY A 567 -1.42 13.20 -17.55
CA GLY A 567 -0.09 13.72 -17.22
C GLY A 567 0.41 14.83 -18.16
N GLN A 568 -0.43 15.38 -19.03
CA GLN A 568 -0.04 16.45 -19.95
C GLN A 568 -0.10 17.80 -19.23
N THR A 569 0.93 18.62 -19.42
CA THR A 569 0.96 20.01 -18.93
C THR A 569 0.13 20.94 -19.84
N SER A 570 0.10 22.24 -19.53
CA SER A 570 -0.44 23.27 -20.44
C SER A 570 0.35 23.39 -21.76
N ILE A 571 1.53 22.79 -21.86
CA ILE A 571 2.37 22.75 -23.06
C ILE A 571 2.16 21.38 -23.75
N PRO A 572 1.66 21.32 -25.00
CA PRO A 572 1.20 20.06 -25.61
C PRO A 572 2.22 18.91 -25.66
N TRP A 573 3.49 19.21 -25.98
CA TRP A 573 4.54 18.20 -26.10
C TRP A 573 5.19 17.82 -24.75
N LEU A 574 4.78 18.45 -23.65
CA LEU A 574 5.40 18.30 -22.34
C LEU A 574 4.45 17.66 -21.34
N PHE A 575 4.91 16.55 -20.76
CA PHE A 575 4.20 15.72 -19.79
C PHE A 575 4.98 15.68 -18.47
N ALA A 576 4.32 15.34 -17.37
CA ALA A 576 4.95 15.21 -16.06
C ALA A 576 4.24 14.17 -15.18
N GLY A 577 4.95 13.62 -14.20
CA GLY A 577 4.39 12.64 -13.26
C GLY A 577 5.34 12.30 -12.10
N GLY A 578 4.81 11.61 -11.09
CA GLY A 578 5.53 11.33 -9.84
C GLY A 578 5.51 12.51 -8.89
N ASP A 579 6.54 12.65 -8.06
CA ASP A 579 6.49 13.55 -6.90
C ASP A 579 6.23 15.02 -7.27
N ILE A 580 6.71 15.46 -8.43
CA ILE A 580 6.49 16.83 -8.92
C ILE A 580 5.03 17.14 -9.21
N VAL A 581 4.17 16.13 -9.33
CA VAL A 581 2.71 16.25 -9.52
C VAL A 581 1.97 15.85 -8.25
N ASN A 582 2.22 14.65 -7.71
CA ASN A 582 1.41 14.05 -6.64
C ASN A 582 2.07 14.05 -5.25
N GLY A 583 3.36 14.38 -5.16
CA GLY A 583 4.17 14.22 -3.95
C GLY A 583 4.78 12.82 -3.82
N PRO A 584 5.62 12.61 -2.79
CA PRO A 584 6.48 11.43 -2.66
C PRO A 584 5.69 10.16 -2.35
N ASP A 585 5.55 9.29 -3.35
CA ASP A 585 5.08 7.89 -3.18
C ASP A 585 5.43 7.06 -4.43
N ILE A 586 6.18 5.97 -4.25
CA ILE A 586 6.72 5.15 -5.34
C ILE A 586 5.61 4.60 -6.22
N ILE A 587 4.54 4.07 -5.63
CA ILE A 587 3.47 3.40 -6.40
C ILE A 587 2.61 4.41 -7.18
N HIS A 588 2.45 5.63 -6.68
CA HIS A 588 1.87 6.72 -7.46
C HIS A 588 2.80 7.15 -8.59
N GLY A 589 4.12 7.22 -8.34
CA GLY A 589 5.10 7.45 -9.40
C GLY A 589 4.98 6.42 -10.54
N VAL A 590 4.84 5.14 -10.22
CA VAL A 590 4.57 4.09 -11.20
C VAL A 590 3.28 4.35 -11.98
N ALA A 591 2.18 4.64 -11.27
CA ALA A 591 0.88 4.92 -11.88
C ALA A 591 0.90 6.15 -12.80
N ASP A 592 1.56 7.22 -12.39
CA ASP A 592 1.69 8.45 -13.17
C ASP A 592 2.51 8.23 -14.43
N GLY A 593 3.60 7.46 -14.34
CA GLY A 593 4.39 7.08 -15.51
C GLY A 593 3.55 6.33 -16.55
N HIS A 594 2.67 5.41 -16.10
CA HIS A 594 1.74 4.72 -16.99
C HIS A 594 0.71 5.68 -17.62
N LYS A 595 0.06 6.53 -16.82
CA LYS A 595 -0.91 7.52 -17.32
C LYS A 595 -0.29 8.46 -18.35
N ALA A 596 0.92 8.94 -18.08
CA ALA A 596 1.66 9.81 -18.99
C ALA A 596 2.09 9.09 -20.27
N ALA A 597 2.49 7.82 -20.20
CA ALA A 597 2.79 7.01 -21.39
C ALA A 597 1.56 6.90 -22.32
N VAL A 598 0.39 6.63 -21.76
CA VAL A 598 -0.89 6.63 -22.51
C VAL A 598 -1.18 8.02 -23.09
N GLY A 599 -0.97 9.08 -22.31
CA GLY A 599 -1.15 10.47 -22.78
C GLY A 599 -0.24 10.85 -23.95
N ILE A 600 1.02 10.43 -23.91
CA ILE A 600 1.99 10.65 -24.98
C ILE A 600 1.60 9.87 -26.24
N ASP A 601 1.17 8.62 -26.10
CA ASP A 601 0.69 7.80 -27.22
C ASP A 601 -0.54 8.46 -27.90
N GLU A 602 -1.52 8.89 -27.11
CA GLU A 602 -2.69 9.62 -27.61
C GLU A 602 -2.33 10.94 -28.29
N PHE A 603 -1.33 11.66 -27.76
CA PHE A 603 -0.85 12.92 -28.35
C PHE A 603 -0.21 12.70 -29.72
N LEU A 604 0.72 11.75 -29.82
CA LEU A 604 1.47 11.50 -31.06
C LEU A 604 0.63 10.82 -32.14
N THR A 605 -0.32 9.98 -31.77
CA THR A 605 -1.22 9.34 -32.74
C THR A 605 -2.23 10.32 -33.34
N ARG A 606 -2.63 11.37 -32.61
CA ARG A 606 -3.50 12.43 -33.14
C ARG A 606 -2.81 13.35 -34.14
N GLU A 607 -1.48 13.48 -34.09
CA GLU A 607 -0.74 14.30 -35.07
C GLU A 607 -0.51 13.55 -36.40
N GLU A 608 -0.66 12.22 -36.43
CA GLU A 608 -0.52 11.40 -37.65
C GLU A 608 -1.82 11.25 -38.46
N GLY A 609 -2.98 11.64 -37.93
CA GLY A 609 -4.30 11.55 -38.58
C GLY A 609 -4.90 12.91 -38.90
#